data_AF-A0AA39RCB3-F1
#
_entry.id   AF-A0AA39RCB3-F1
#
_cell.length_a   1.000
_cell.length_b   1.000
_cell.length_c   1.000
_cell.angle_alpha   90.00
_cell.angle_beta   90.00
_cell.angle_gamma   90.00
#
_symmetry.space_group_name_H-M   'P 1'
#
loop_
_entity.id
_entity.type
_entity.pdbx_description
1 polymer ?
#
loop_
_entity_poly.entity_id
_entity_poly.type
_entity_poly.pdbx_seq_one_letter_code
_entity_poly.pdbx_strand_id
1 'polypeptide(L)' 'MFHMLKDRCRILLQVHDELVLEVDPSVIKEAALLLRKSMESAALLLVPLHVKLKVGRTWGSLVPFPADQITDVVPDF' A
#
# COMPACT_ATOMS: atom_id res chain seq x y z
N MET A 1 7.33 -15.36 2.46
CA MET A 1 6.48 -14.40 1.73
C MET A 1 7.08 -12.99 1.70
N PHE A 2 7.54 -12.40 2.82
CA PHE A 2 8.06 -11.01 2.85
C PHE A 2 9.52 -10.79 2.40
N HIS A 3 10.28 -11.86 2.13
CA HIS A 3 11.70 -11.75 1.73
C HIS A 3 11.91 -10.89 0.47
N MET A 4 10.90 -10.79 -0.39
CA MET A 4 10.94 -9.97 -1.60
C MET A 4 11.02 -8.46 -1.30
N LEU A 5 10.46 -7.99 -0.19
CA LEU A 5 10.42 -6.56 0.16
C LEU A 5 11.60 -6.13 1.03
N LYS A 6 12.37 -7.08 1.55
CA LYS A 6 13.54 -6.80 2.38
C LYS A 6 14.55 -5.96 1.59
N ASP A 7 14.98 -4.85 2.18
CA ASP A 7 15.87 -3.83 1.58
C ASP A 7 15.33 -3.10 0.32
N ARG A 8 14.10 -3.43 -0.12
CA ARG A 8 13.43 -2.83 -1.29
C ARG A 8 12.19 -2.02 -0.96
N CYS A 9 11.78 -2.01 0.31
CA CYS A 9 10.64 -1.24 0.79
C CYS A 9 10.90 -0.80 2.24
N ARG A 10 10.77 0.50 2.53
CA ARG A 10 10.86 1.02 3.89
C ARG A 10 9.85 2.14 4.13
N ILE A 11 9.37 2.25 5.36
CA ILE A 11 8.58 3.41 5.80
C ILE A 11 9.55 4.59 5.98
N LEU A 12 9.24 5.72 5.34
CA LEU A 12 9.98 6.97 5.49
C LEU A 12 9.35 7.87 6.56
N LEU A 13 8.02 7.97 6.55
CA LEU A 13 7.29 8.91 7.40
C LEU A 13 5.86 8.44 7.65
N GLN A 14 5.34 8.79 8.82
CA GLN A 14 3.92 8.75 9.13
C GLN A 14 3.43 10.18 9.39
N VAL A 15 2.36 10.59 8.69
CA VAL A 15 1.70 11.88 8.89
C VAL A 15 0.24 11.61 9.17
N HIS A 16 -0.17 11.69 10.43
CA HIS A 16 -1.53 11.34 10.86
C HIS A 16 -1.93 9.92 10.41
N ASP A 17 -2.89 9.83 9.48
CA ASP A 17 -3.44 8.61 8.88
C ASP A 17 -2.74 8.21 7.56
N GLU A 18 -1.74 8.96 7.12
CA GLU A 18 -0.96 8.69 5.92
C GLU A 18 0.40 8.03 6.25
N LEU A 19 0.74 6.98 5.49
CA LEU A 19 2.06 6.34 5.51
C LEU A 19 2.79 6.62 4.19
N VAL A 20 4.01 7.16 4.28
CA VAL A 20 4.89 7.40 3.15
C VAL A 20 6.00 6.36 3.15
N LEU A 21 6.10 5.60 2.06
CA LEU A 21 7.08 4.55 1.89
C LEU A 21 8.00 4.86 0.71
N GLU A 22 9.27 4.49 0.86
CA GLU A 22 10.20 4.37 -0.27
C GLU A 22 10.19 2.92 -0.73
N VAL A 23 9.97 2.72 -2.02
CA VAL A 23 9.79 1.39 -2.61
C VAL A 23 10.56 1.31 -3.91
N ASP A 24 11.30 0.22 -4.11
CA ASP A 24 11.94 -0.10 -5.37
C ASP A 24 10.84 -0.28 -6.46
N PRO A 25 11.00 0.32 -7.65
CA PRO A 25 10.02 0.22 -8.73
C PRO A 25 9.59 -1.21 -9.09
N SER A 26 10.50 -2.19 -8.90
CA SER A 26 10.24 -3.61 -9.19
C SER A 26 9.24 -4.28 -8.26
N VAL A 27 8.95 -3.69 -7.09
CA VAL A 27 8.06 -4.28 -6.06
C VAL A 27 6.91 -3.37 -5.64
N ILE A 28 6.61 -2.32 -6.43
CA ILE A 28 5.55 -1.35 -6.12
C ILE A 28 4.20 -2.05 -5.93
N LYS A 29 3.85 -3.02 -6.78
CA LYS A 29 2.54 -3.69 -6.73
C LYS A 29 2.37 -4.49 -5.45
N GLU A 30 3.40 -5.24 -5.07
CA GLU A 30 3.41 -6.10 -3.90
C GLU A 30 3.43 -5.28 -2.61
N ALA A 31 4.20 -4.20 -2.58
CA ALA A 31 4.21 -3.25 -1.46
C ALA A 31 2.85 -2.57 -1.31
N ALA A 32 2.23 -2.13 -2.41
CA ALA A 32 0.91 -1.51 -2.43
C ALA A 32 -0.18 -2.45 -1.91
N LEU A 33 -0.20 -3.70 -2.38
CA LEU A 33 -1.14 -4.73 -1.92
C LEU A 33 -0.99 -5.00 -0.42
N LEU A 34 0.26 -5.17 0.04
CA LEU A 34 0.55 -5.39 1.44
C LEU A 34 0.11 -4.22 2.31
N LEU A 35 0.44 -2.99 1.91
CA LEU A 35 0.11 -1.78 2.65
C LEU A 35 -1.41 -1.64 2.78
N ARG A 36 -2.13 -1.76 1.66
CA ARG A 36 -3.60 -1.69 1.65
C ARG A 36 -4.20 -2.74 2.57
N LYS A 37 -3.84 -4.01 2.40
CA LYS A 37 -4.38 -5.11 3.23
C LYS A 37 -4.11 -4.85 4.71
N SER A 38 -2.90 -4.45 5.06
CA SER A 38 -2.49 -4.24 6.46
C SER A 38 -3.23 -3.07 7.10
N MET A 39 -3.43 -1.97 6.36
CA MET A 39 -4.14 -0.78 6.84
C MET A 39 -5.65 -0.98 6.90
N GLU A 40 -6.25 -1.62 5.87
CA GLU A 40 -7.69 -1.89 5.85
C GLU A 40 -8.09 -2.90 6.93
N SER A 41 -7.22 -3.86 7.27
CA SER A 41 -7.45 -4.84 8.33
C SER A 41 -6.91 -4.44 9.70
N ALA A 42 -6.48 -3.18 9.88
CA ALA A 42 -5.82 -2.75 11.11
C ALA A 42 -6.75 -2.75 12.34
N ALA A 43 -8.05 -2.58 12.12
CA ALA A 43 -9.06 -2.57 13.18
C ALA A 43 -10.39 -3.14 12.69
N LEU A 44 -11.13 -3.79 13.59
CA LEU A 44 -12.51 -4.20 13.34
C LEU A 44 -13.45 -3.03 13.65
N LEU A 45 -14.05 -2.47 12.62
CA LEU A 45 -14.99 -1.36 12.70
C LEU A 45 -16.31 -1.74 12.03
N LEU A 46 -17.41 -1.13 12.47
CA LEU A 46 -18.73 -1.31 11.84
C LEU A 46 -18.77 -0.78 10.40
N VAL A 47 -17.85 0.13 10.06
CA VAL A 47 -17.69 0.70 8.71
C VAL A 47 -16.30 0.33 8.20
N PRO A 48 -16.16 -0.17 6.97
CA PRO A 48 -14.87 -0.58 6.43
C PRO A 48 -13.92 0.62 6.28
N LEU A 49 -12.65 0.40 6.60
CA LEU A 49 -11.58 1.36 6.29
C LEU A 49 -11.20 1.24 4.83
N HIS A 50 -11.17 2.36 4.12
CA HIS A 50 -10.76 2.43 2.72
C HIS A 50 -9.42 3.13 2.59
N VAL A 51 -8.43 2.46 2.01
CA VAL A 51 -7.08 3.00 1.84
C VAL A 51 -6.89 3.50 0.41
N LYS A 52 -6.48 4.77 0.27
CA LYS A 52 -6.15 5.37 -1.02
C LYS A 52 -4.65 5.28 -1.24
N LEU A 53 -4.25 4.60 -2.31
CA LEU A 53 -2.85 4.46 -2.68
C LEU A 53 -2.47 5.49 -3.74
N LYS A 54 -1.29 6.08 -3.59
CA LYS A 54 -0.67 6.97 -4.58
C LYS A 54 0.80 6.63 -4.74
N VAL A 55 1.33 6.80 -5.94
CA VAL A 55 2.74 6.54 -6.26
C VAL A 55 3.32 7.67 -7.10
N GLY A 56 4.62 7.91 -7.00
CA GLY A 56 5.31 8.96 -7.74
C GLY A 56 6.80 8.97 -7.42
N ARG A 57 7.59 9.64 -8.26
CA ARG A 57 9.05 9.76 -8.04
C ARG A 57 9.40 10.77 -6.95
N THR A 58 8.52 11.73 -6.72
CA THR A 58 8.62 12.71 -5.63
C THR A 58 7.28 12.83 -4.93
N TRP A 59 7.29 13.23 -3.67
CA TRP A 59 6.05 13.42 -2.91
C TRP A 59 5.13 14.45 -3.59
N GLY A 60 5.67 15.53 -4.17
CA GLY A 60 4.88 16.55 -4.85
C GLY A 60 4.23 16.09 -6.19
N SER A 61 4.57 14.91 -6.71
CA SER A 61 4.10 14.41 -8.02
C SER A 61 3.38 13.06 -7.93
N LEU A 62 2.79 12.75 -6.76
CA LEU A 62 2.04 11.53 -6.54
C LEU A 62 0.77 11.46 -7.41
N VAL A 63 0.59 10.35 -8.11
CA VAL A 63 -0.61 10.02 -8.87
C VAL A 63 -1.35 8.84 -8.23
N PRO A 64 -2.70 8.76 -8.36
CA PRO A 64 -3.45 7.61 -7.89
C PRO A 64 -2.88 6.29 -8.45
N PHE A 65 -2.69 5.32 -7.58
CA PHE A 65 -2.27 3.99 -8.00
C PHE A 65 -3.51 3.18 -8.42
N PRO A 66 -3.60 2.71 -9.68
CA PRO A 66 -4.81 2.11 -10.22
C PRO A 66 -5.18 0.82 -9.47
N ALA A 67 -6.40 0.78 -8.95
CA ALA A 67 -6.94 -0.35 -8.18
C ALA A 67 -7.07 -1.64 -9.01
N ASP A 68 -7.19 -1.50 -10.33
CA ASP A 68 -7.34 -2.59 -11.31
C ASP A 68 -6.08 -3.47 -11.40
N GLN A 69 -4.95 -3.00 -10.87
CA GLN A 69 -3.71 -3.79 -10.77
C GLN A 69 -3.60 -4.56 -9.43
N ILE A 70 -4.63 -4.49 -8.58
CA ILE A 70 -4.68 -5.07 -7.24
C ILE A 70 -5.73 -6.21 -7.17
N THR A 71 -6.58 -6.39 -8.19
CA THR A 71 -7.72 -7.31 -8.19
C THR A 71 -7.36 -8.78 -8.48
N ASP A 72 -6.30 -9.29 -7.89
CA ASP A 72 -6.11 -10.73 -7.78
C ASP A 72 -6.11 -11.12 -6.29
N VAL A 73 -7.17 -11.86 -5.93
CA VAL A 73 -7.32 -12.65 -4.71
C VAL A 73 -7.85 -11.91 -3.46
N VAL A 74 -9.17 -11.69 -3.44
CA VAL A 74 -9.96 -12.02 -2.25
C VAL A 74 -11.00 -13.05 -2.72
N PRO A 75 -10.89 -14.35 -2.40
CA PRO A 75 -12.06 -15.21 -2.48
C PRO A 75 -13.02 -14.68 -1.43
N ASP A 76 -14.21 -14.27 -1.85
CA ASP A 76 -15.37 -14.18 -0.97
C ASP A 76 -15.46 -15.51 -0.22
N PHE A 77 -15.21 -15.52 1.10
CA PHE A 77 -15.84 -16.35 2.13
C PHE A 77 -15.30 -15.95 3.52
#